data_AF-A0A5R2N4W9-F1
#
_entry.id   AF-A0A5R2N4W9-F1
#
_cell.length_a   1.000
_cell.length_b   1.000
_cell.length_c   1.000
_cell.angle_alpha   90.00
_cell.angle_beta   90.00
_cell.angle_gamma   90.00
#
_symmetry.space_group_name_H-M   'P 1'
#
loop_
_entity.id
_entity.type
_entity.pdbx_description
1 polymer ?
#
loop_
_entity_poly.entity_id
_entity_poly.type
_entity_poly.pdbx_seq_one_letter_code
_entity_poly.pdbx_strand_id
1 'polypeptide(L)'
;LRFASSDLLCYRADAPQGLVERQNEQWDPVIDWARASLGVRFNLAEGIIHVEQPRETIAVLGSHLAQRAQPLRLAAIHVMTSLTGSALLALAVDFGELDGEEAWAAGHVDEDWQIAQWGQDAEAVARRTARKRDMMAAVSLLEALQA
;
A
#
# COMPACT_ATOMS: atom_id res chain seq x y z
N LEU A 1 -9.17 7.64 -3.51
CA LEU A 1 -8.75 8.94 -2.90
C LEU A 1 -8.82 8.96 -1.38
N ARG A 2 -9.90 8.52 -0.73
CA ARG A 2 -9.97 8.49 0.75
C ARG A 2 -8.80 7.76 1.43
N PHE A 3 -8.34 6.64 0.84
CA PHE A 3 -7.16 5.94 1.34
C PHE A 3 -5.89 6.79 1.24
N ALA A 4 -5.70 7.55 0.16
CA ALA A 4 -4.50 8.37 -0.02
C ALA A 4 -4.37 9.50 1.01
N SER A 5 -5.48 10.03 1.54
CA SER A 5 -5.42 11.04 2.62
C SER A 5 -4.99 10.47 3.97
N SER A 6 -5.05 9.16 4.13
CA SER A 6 -4.66 8.44 5.35
C SER A 6 -3.96 7.14 4.97
N ASP A 7 -3.01 7.21 4.04
CA ASP A 7 -2.36 6.04 3.45
C ASP A 7 -1.47 5.37 4.50
N LEU A 8 -1.48 4.03 4.57
CA LEU A 8 -0.68 3.25 5.53
C LEU A 8 0.77 3.74 5.61
N LEU A 9 1.40 3.98 4.46
CA LEU A 9 2.83 4.30 4.35
C LEU A 9 3.19 5.67 4.95
N CYS A 10 2.18 6.51 5.22
CA CYS A 10 2.34 7.82 5.82
C CYS A 10 2.37 7.78 7.36
N TYR A 11 2.05 6.66 8.00
CA TYR A 11 1.99 6.55 9.46
C TYR A 11 3.05 5.57 9.95
N ARG A 12 4.15 6.10 10.48
CA ARG A 12 5.31 5.32 10.93
C ARG A 12 5.23 5.06 12.43
N ALA A 13 5.69 3.88 12.82
CA ALA A 13 5.95 3.58 14.22
C ALA A 13 7.08 4.49 14.75
N ASP A 14 6.97 4.87 16.03
CA ASP A 14 8.02 5.56 16.78
C ASP A 14 8.88 4.58 17.60
N ALA A 15 8.35 3.39 17.87
CA ALA A 15 9.01 2.28 18.54
C ALA A 15 8.29 0.93 18.25
N PRO A 16 8.96 -0.21 18.47
CA PRO A 16 10.39 -0.38 18.76
C PRO A 16 11.26 -0.17 17.51
N GLN A 17 12.54 0.15 17.70
CA GLN A 17 13.49 0.47 16.62
C GLN A 17 13.51 -0.54 15.47
N GLY A 18 13.42 -1.85 15.78
CA GLY A 18 13.41 -2.88 14.75
C GLY A 18 12.14 -2.88 13.87
N LEU A 19 11.00 -2.35 14.36
CA LEU A 19 9.81 -2.13 13.55
C LEU A 19 9.98 -0.89 12.66
N VAL A 20 10.51 0.20 13.23
CA VAL A 20 10.81 1.43 12.49
C VAL A 20 11.73 1.16 11.29
N GLU A 21 12.81 0.40 11.52
CA GLU A 21 13.75 0.01 10.47
C GLU A 21 13.06 -0.78 9.34
N ARG A 22 12.25 -1.79 9.69
CA ARG A 22 11.53 -2.60 8.70
C ARG A 22 10.51 -1.80 7.91
N GLN A 23 9.78 -0.90 8.56
CA GLN A 23 8.84 -0.01 7.88
C GLN A 23 9.60 0.88 6.90
N ASN A 24 10.72 1.48 7.31
CA ASN A 24 11.53 2.34 6.44
C ASN A 24 12.10 1.56 5.25
N GLU A 25 12.68 0.37 5.48
CA GLU A 25 13.20 -0.50 4.42
C GLU A 25 12.16 -0.84 3.35
N GLN A 26 10.90 -1.07 3.75
CA GLN A 26 9.83 -1.49 2.85
C GLN A 26 9.06 -0.32 2.23
N TRP A 27 8.89 0.79 2.94
CA TRP A 27 7.96 1.84 2.56
C TRP A 27 8.66 3.06 1.94
N ASP A 28 9.91 3.35 2.31
CA ASP A 28 10.64 4.50 1.75
C ASP A 28 10.86 4.38 0.24
N PRO A 29 11.19 3.20 -0.33
CA PRO A 29 11.27 3.04 -1.78
C PRO A 29 9.97 3.43 -2.49
N VAL A 30 8.81 3.11 -1.91
CA VAL A 30 7.49 3.43 -2.48
C VAL A 30 7.18 4.92 -2.39
N ILE A 31 7.54 5.57 -1.27
CA ILE A 31 7.39 7.02 -1.10
C ILE A 31 8.29 7.78 -2.07
N ASP A 32 9.54 7.33 -2.23
CA ASP A 32 10.51 7.94 -3.14
C ASP A 32 10.09 7.74 -4.60
N TRP A 33 9.61 6.55 -4.96
CA TRP A 33 9.00 6.29 -6.26
C TRP A 33 7.81 7.22 -6.52
N ALA A 34 6.88 7.35 -5.57
CA ALA A 34 5.72 8.21 -5.75
C ALA A 34 6.15 9.68 -5.99
N ARG A 35 7.20 10.13 -5.30
CA ARG A 35 7.80 11.45 -5.52
C ARG A 35 8.43 11.58 -6.90
N ALA A 36 9.24 10.62 -7.31
CA ALA A 36 10.00 10.68 -8.55
C ALA A 36 9.12 10.50 -9.80
N SER A 37 8.20 9.53 -9.76
CA SER A 37 7.44 9.07 -10.91
C SER A 37 6.05 9.70 -11.03
N LEU A 38 5.41 9.99 -9.89
CA LEU A 38 4.06 10.60 -9.88
C LEU A 38 4.10 12.10 -9.53
N GLY A 39 5.26 12.62 -9.11
CA GLY A 39 5.42 14.02 -8.72
C GLY A 39 4.67 14.39 -7.44
N VAL A 40 4.29 13.42 -6.61
CA VAL A 40 3.53 13.65 -5.38
C VAL A 40 4.42 13.67 -4.14
N ARG A 41 4.09 14.50 -3.15
CA ARG A 41 4.81 14.54 -1.88
C ARG A 41 3.84 14.33 -0.73
N PHE A 42 4.03 13.25 0.01
CA PHE A 42 3.25 12.95 1.20
C PHE A 42 3.94 13.50 2.44
N ASN A 43 3.12 13.97 3.38
CA ASN A 43 3.57 14.24 4.72
C ASN A 43 3.59 12.93 5.50
N LEU A 44 4.73 12.60 6.10
CA LEU A 44 4.87 11.45 6.99
C LEU A 44 4.55 11.89 8.43
N ALA A 45 3.88 11.00 9.15
CA ALA A 45 3.52 11.14 10.55
C ALA A 45 4.20 10.03 11.36
N GLU A 46 4.64 10.38 12.57
CA GLU A 46 5.11 9.41 13.56
C GLU A 46 4.04 9.24 14.65
N GLY A 47 3.80 7.99 15.06
CA GLY A 47 2.81 7.66 16.07
C GLY A 47 1.37 7.91 15.61
N ILE A 48 0.51 8.35 16.53
CA ILE A 48 -0.96 8.42 16.32
C ILE A 48 -1.47 9.78 15.86
N ILE A 49 -0.58 10.75 15.61
CA ILE A 49 -0.99 12.12 15.26
C ILE A 49 -1.34 12.17 13.77
N HIS A 50 -2.59 12.49 13.46
CA HIS A 50 -3.03 12.66 12.08
C HIS A 50 -2.34 13.85 11.42
N VAL A 51 -1.87 13.66 10.19
CA VAL A 51 -1.30 14.71 9.35
C VAL A 51 -2.11 14.85 8.08
N GLU A 52 -2.58 16.07 7.81
CA GLU A 52 -3.30 16.40 6.58
C GLU A 52 -2.33 16.35 5.38
N GLN A 53 -2.74 15.65 4.32
CA GLN A 53 -1.97 15.56 3.10
C GLN A 53 -2.15 16.81 2.22
N PRO A 54 -1.11 17.27 1.51
CA PRO A 54 -1.24 18.41 0.62
C PRO A 54 -2.35 18.19 -0.41
N ARG A 55 -3.23 19.18 -0.60
CA ARG A 55 -4.34 19.08 -1.56
C ARG A 55 -3.86 18.80 -2.98
N GLU A 56 -2.71 19.38 -3.35
CA GLU A 56 -2.04 19.13 -4.63
C GLU A 56 -1.67 17.65 -4.80
N THR A 57 -1.06 17.03 -3.77
CA THR A 57 -0.73 15.59 -3.77
C THR A 57 -1.97 14.73 -4.01
N ILE A 58 -3.06 15.00 -3.31
CA ILE A 58 -4.32 14.26 -3.49
C ILE A 58 -4.91 14.49 -4.89
N ALA A 59 -4.82 15.72 -5.42
CA ALA A 59 -5.31 16.06 -6.74
C ALA A 59 -4.52 15.34 -7.86
N VAL A 60 -3.19 15.37 -7.80
CA VAL A 60 -2.31 14.69 -8.77
C VAL A 60 -2.54 13.18 -8.75
N LEU A 61 -2.66 12.58 -7.56
CA LEU A 61 -3.01 11.16 -7.46
C LEU A 61 -4.40 10.86 -8.05
N GLY A 62 -5.36 11.78 -7.84
CA GLY A 62 -6.68 11.73 -8.45
C GLY A 62 -6.62 11.74 -9.98
N SER A 63 -5.76 12.56 -10.57
CA SER A 63 -5.53 12.57 -12.01
C SER A 63 -4.94 11.26 -12.52
N HIS A 64 -3.98 10.66 -11.82
CA HIS A 64 -3.44 9.34 -12.17
C HIS A 64 -4.50 8.23 -12.12
N LEU A 65 -5.40 8.26 -11.13
CA LEU A 65 -6.52 7.32 -11.05
C LEU A 65 -7.56 7.58 -12.14
N ALA A 66 -7.85 8.84 -12.46
CA ALA A 66 -8.80 9.20 -13.52
C ALA A 66 -8.34 8.72 -14.90
N GLN A 67 -7.03 8.70 -15.16
CA GLN A 67 -6.45 8.12 -16.39
C GLN A 67 -6.64 6.60 -16.48
N ARG A 68 -6.96 5.93 -15.36
CA ARG A 68 -7.21 4.49 -15.26
C ARG A 68 -8.70 4.16 -15.24
N ALA A 69 -9.53 4.95 -15.91
CA ALA A 69 -11.00 4.88 -15.84
C ALA A 69 -11.65 3.54 -16.27
N GLN A 70 -10.88 2.55 -16.70
CA GLN A 70 -11.38 1.22 -17.02
C GLN A 70 -11.98 0.58 -15.75
N PRO A 71 -13.26 0.17 -15.74
CA PRO A 71 -13.93 -0.30 -14.53
C PRO A 71 -13.24 -1.47 -13.83
N LEU A 72 -12.76 -2.46 -14.60
CA LEU A 72 -12.05 -3.62 -14.05
C LEU A 72 -10.70 -3.25 -13.44
N ARG A 73 -9.98 -2.31 -14.06
CA ARG A 73 -8.71 -1.79 -13.55
C ARG A 73 -8.91 -1.06 -12.22
N LEU A 74 -9.92 -0.19 -12.14
CA LEU A 74 -10.28 0.49 -10.90
C LEU A 74 -10.74 -0.47 -9.81
N ALA A 75 -11.49 -1.52 -10.16
CA ALA A 75 -11.91 -2.55 -9.22
C ALA A 75 -10.70 -3.28 -8.62
N ALA A 76 -9.73 -3.68 -9.46
CA ALA A 76 -8.50 -4.31 -8.99
C ALA A 76 -7.69 -3.38 -8.07
N ILE A 77 -7.46 -2.13 -8.48
CA ILE A 77 -6.78 -1.12 -7.66
C ILE A 77 -7.50 -0.92 -6.31
N HIS A 78 -8.83 -0.87 -6.32
CA HIS A 78 -9.62 -0.71 -5.10
C HIS A 78 -9.49 -1.90 -4.14
N VAL A 79 -9.51 -3.13 -4.66
CA VAL A 79 -9.30 -4.35 -3.86
C VAL A 79 -7.90 -4.33 -3.23
N MET A 80 -6.85 -4.09 -4.03
CA MET A 80 -5.48 -4.01 -3.51
C MET A 80 -5.32 -2.92 -2.45
N THR A 81 -5.89 -1.73 -2.71
CA THR A 81 -5.87 -0.61 -1.77
C THR A 81 -6.52 -0.98 -0.44
N SER A 82 -7.68 -1.65 -0.49
CA SER A 82 -8.44 -1.98 0.72
C SER A 82 -7.81 -3.12 1.53
N LEU A 83 -7.14 -4.06 0.84
CA LEU A 83 -6.48 -5.19 1.49
C LEU A 83 -5.16 -4.80 2.15
N THR A 84 -4.45 -3.81 1.58
CA THR A 84 -3.17 -3.30 2.10
C THR A 84 -3.31 -2.04 2.95
N GLY A 85 -4.44 -1.33 2.86
CA GLY A 85 -4.59 0.00 3.46
C GLY A 85 -3.83 1.11 2.73
N SER A 86 -3.25 0.84 1.55
CA SER A 86 -2.43 1.79 0.81
C SER A 86 -2.86 1.92 -0.64
N ALA A 87 -3.20 3.15 -1.05
CA ALA A 87 -3.40 3.48 -2.45
C ALA A 87 -2.05 3.55 -3.18
N LEU A 88 -0.97 3.90 -2.48
CA LEU A 88 0.37 3.95 -3.05
C LEU A 88 0.89 2.58 -3.45
N LEU A 89 0.73 1.56 -2.61
CA LEU A 89 1.11 0.18 -2.96
C LEU A 89 0.29 -0.34 -4.16
N ALA A 90 -1.01 -0.10 -4.16
CA ALA A 90 -1.88 -0.51 -5.27
C ALA A 90 -1.51 0.19 -6.60
N LEU A 91 -1.12 1.46 -6.55
CA LEU A 91 -0.64 2.19 -7.72
C LEU A 91 0.76 1.72 -8.15
N ALA A 92 1.68 1.48 -7.23
CA ALA A 92 3.00 0.95 -7.54
C ALA A 92 2.90 -0.36 -8.33
N VAL A 93 2.00 -1.26 -7.93
CA VAL A 93 1.69 -2.49 -8.70
C VAL A 93 1.13 -2.17 -10.08
N ASP A 94 0.15 -1.27 -10.17
CA ASP A 94 -0.47 -0.92 -11.45
C ASP A 94 0.50 -0.25 -12.45
N PHE A 95 1.49 0.48 -11.93
CA PHE A 95 2.57 1.09 -12.70
C PHE A 95 3.74 0.12 -12.98
N GLY A 96 3.74 -1.07 -12.39
CA GLY A 96 4.81 -2.07 -12.54
C GLY A 96 6.09 -1.74 -11.76
N GLU A 97 6.01 -0.87 -10.75
CA GLU A 97 7.13 -0.56 -9.84
C GLU A 97 7.36 -1.68 -8.82
N LEU A 98 6.27 -2.29 -8.34
CA LEU A 98 6.29 -3.40 -7.41
C LEU A 98 5.54 -4.57 -8.01
N ASP A 99 5.97 -5.79 -7.71
CA ASP A 99 5.13 -6.96 -7.91
C ASP A 99 4.07 -7.09 -6.79
N GLY A 100 3.11 -7.99 -7.00
CA GLY A 100 2.02 -8.20 -6.05
C GLY A 100 2.48 -8.76 -4.69
N GLU A 101 3.55 -9.56 -4.68
CA GLU A 101 4.10 -10.18 -3.48
C GLU A 101 4.86 -9.17 -2.62
N GLU A 102 5.66 -8.31 -3.25
CA GLU A 102 6.34 -7.17 -2.62
C GLU A 102 5.32 -6.20 -2.01
N ALA A 103 4.28 -5.84 -2.77
CA ALA A 103 3.21 -4.98 -2.25
C ALA A 103 2.44 -5.63 -1.10
N TRP A 104 2.22 -6.94 -1.14
CA TRP A 104 1.59 -7.67 -0.05
C TRP A 104 2.47 -7.66 1.21
N ALA A 105 3.77 -7.90 1.07
CA ALA A 105 4.72 -7.85 2.18
C ALA A 105 4.78 -6.44 2.80
N ALA A 106 4.91 -5.40 1.96
CA ALA A 106 4.93 -4.01 2.40
C ALA A 106 3.63 -3.62 3.13
N GLY A 107 2.47 -4.08 2.66
CA GLY A 107 1.18 -3.79 3.31
C GLY A 107 0.96 -4.48 4.66
N HIS A 108 1.77 -5.48 5.03
CA HIS A 108 1.60 -6.28 6.25
C HIS A 108 2.87 -6.33 7.12
N VAL A 109 3.79 -5.39 6.96
CA VAL A 109 5.05 -5.30 7.74
C VAL A 109 4.81 -5.38 9.24
N ASP A 110 3.79 -4.66 9.73
CA ASP A 110 3.48 -4.62 11.16
C ASP A 110 2.98 -5.97 11.67
N GLU A 111 2.06 -6.61 10.93
CA GLU A 111 1.53 -7.93 11.26
C GLU A 111 2.65 -8.99 11.24
N ASP A 112 3.54 -8.93 10.24
CA ASP A 112 4.69 -9.84 10.13
C ASP A 112 5.70 -9.67 11.26
N TRP A 113 5.93 -8.42 11.69
CA TRP A 113 6.74 -8.14 12.86
C TRP A 113 6.09 -8.71 14.13
N GLN A 114 4.79 -8.50 14.33
CA GLN A 114 4.05 -9.03 15.50
C GLN A 114 4.07 -10.56 15.55
N ILE A 115 3.83 -11.21 14.40
CA ILE A 115 3.91 -12.68 14.28
C ILE A 115 5.30 -13.19 14.63
N ALA A 116 6.36 -12.49 14.21
CA ALA A 116 7.73 -12.88 14.53
C ALA A 116 8.04 -12.76 16.04
N GLN A 117 7.40 -11.83 16.76
CA GLN A 117 7.62 -11.66 18.20
C GLN A 117 6.79 -12.61 19.05
N TRP A 118 5.54 -12.88 18.66
CA TRP A 118 4.55 -13.52 19.53
C TRP A 118 3.96 -14.81 18.96
N GLY A 119 4.39 -15.22 17.77
CA GLY A 119 3.83 -16.35 17.05
C GLY A 119 2.51 -16.00 16.35
N GLN A 120 2.03 -16.94 15.55
CA GLN A 120 0.78 -16.79 14.78
C GLN A 120 -0.35 -17.64 15.37
N ASP A 121 -1.58 -17.14 15.25
CA ASP A 121 -2.79 -17.93 15.50
C ASP A 121 -3.34 -18.50 14.18
N ALA A 122 -3.86 -19.74 14.22
CA ALA A 122 -4.37 -20.43 13.04
C ALA A 122 -5.52 -19.69 12.33
N GLU A 123 -6.39 -19.01 13.08
CA GLU A 123 -7.48 -18.20 12.51
C GLU A 123 -6.94 -16.98 11.76
N ALA A 124 -5.93 -16.31 12.33
CA ALA A 124 -5.28 -15.17 11.69
C ALA A 124 -4.60 -15.58 10.37
N VAL A 125 -3.91 -16.74 10.36
CA VAL A 125 -3.29 -17.30 9.15
C VAL A 125 -4.33 -17.60 8.07
N ALA A 126 -5.44 -18.25 8.44
CA ALA A 126 -6.51 -18.57 7.48
C ALA A 126 -7.09 -17.30 6.84
N ARG A 127 -7.36 -16.26 7.66
CA ARG A 127 -7.86 -14.96 7.18
C ARG A 127 -6.84 -14.26 6.28
N ARG A 128 -5.57 -14.24 6.67
CA ARG A 128 -4.48 -13.65 5.88
C ARG A 128 -4.31 -14.36 4.53
N THR A 129 -4.40 -15.69 4.52
CA THR A 129 -4.33 -16.51 3.30
C THR A 129 -5.47 -16.21 2.34
N ALA A 130 -6.71 -16.10 2.85
CA ALA A 130 -7.87 -15.74 2.03
C ALA A 130 -7.72 -14.34 1.42
N ARG A 131 -7.32 -13.35 2.22
CA ARG A 131 -7.04 -11.98 1.74
C ARG A 131 -5.92 -11.93 0.72
N LYS A 132 -4.84 -12.71 0.92
CA LYS A 132 -3.72 -12.78 -0.04
C LYS A 132 -4.18 -13.34 -1.38
N ARG A 133 -5.02 -14.37 -1.39
CA ARG A 133 -5.60 -14.91 -2.62
C ARG A 133 -6.42 -13.85 -3.37
N ASP A 134 -7.22 -13.06 -2.64
CA ASP A 134 -8.02 -11.99 -3.25
C ASP A 134 -7.13 -10.85 -3.79
N MET A 135 -6.02 -10.53 -3.09
CA MET A 135 -4.99 -9.61 -3.58
C MET A 135 -4.39 -10.12 -4.89
N MET A 136 -3.94 -11.38 -4.93
CA MET A 136 -3.31 -11.94 -6.12
C MET A 136 -4.28 -12.04 -7.30
N ALA A 137 -5.56 -12.34 -7.05
CA ALA A 137 -6.58 -12.28 -8.09
C ALA A 137 -6.75 -10.88 -8.69
N ALA A 138 -6.64 -9.82 -7.88
CA ALA A 138 -6.66 -8.44 -8.37
C ALA A 138 -5.40 -8.11 -9.20
N VAL A 139 -4.22 -8.58 -8.78
CA VAL A 139 -2.97 -8.44 -9.54
C VAL A 139 -3.08 -9.13 -10.90
N SER A 140 -3.50 -10.40 -10.93
CA SER A 140 -3.67 -11.14 -12.19
C SER A 140 -4.73 -10.51 -13.11
N LEU A 141 -5.76 -9.87 -12.56
CA LEU A 141 -6.72 -9.10 -13.36
C LEU A 141 -6.05 -7.88 -14.01
N LEU A 142 -5.17 -7.17 -13.31
CA LEU A 142 -4.42 -6.05 -13.91
C LEU A 142 -3.50 -6.52 -15.03
N GLU A 143 -2.77 -7.61 -14.81
CA GLU A 143 -1.89 -8.21 -15.82
C GLU A 143 -2.67 -8.63 -17.07
N ALA A 144 -3.82 -9.28 -16.89
CA ALA A 144 -4.69 -9.71 -17.98
C ALA A 144 -5.29 -8.54 -18.79
N LEU A 145 -5.38 -7.33 -18.21
CA LEU A 145 -5.82 -6.12 -18.92
C LEU A 145 -4.70 -5.45 -19.72
N GLN A 146 -3.44 -5.83 -19.50
CA GLN A 146 -2.27 -5.31 -20.21
C GLN A 146 -1.84 -6.20 -21.39
N ALA A 147 -2.28 -7.46 -21.40
CA ALA A 147 -2.08 -8.43 -22.48
C ALA A 147 -2.98 -8.16 -23.70
#